data_AF-A0A3A9SPR7-F1
#
_entry.id   AF-A0A3A9SPR7-F1
#
_cell.length_a   1.000
_cell.length_b   1.000
_cell.length_c   1.000
_cell.angle_alpha   90.00
_cell.angle_beta   90.00
_cell.angle_gamma   90.00
#
_symmetry.space_group_name_H-M   'P 1'
#
loop_
_entity.id
_entity.type
_entity.pdbx_description
1 polymer ?
#
loop_
_entity_poly.entity_id
_entity_poly.type
_entity_poly.pdbx_seq_one_letter_code
_entity_poly.pdbx_strand_id
1 'polypeptide(L)'
;MFKRNLVFFIALIVFIGAIALSVPNWGEVRDVATGNYRDLNEYLAESGDGLLPDKYVTVTINSNIGCFASRDANEDNEAEYFYVAWLDDNSFIPVKVKDDAYDLMEKMSEKTWDYVDGKISEDEYDAEPYTFIASINEMEDDAARFYRSYIAECGIDESTHVVRYQELRRAYPSVPIVIIDRFLFHILAAIVALLVMIGFGKRMMLQRKSMSSFESSVQEYNPADKVKRLPVVSAKQAVMRIANPVFANYHKGNKKTLLICLIIIFLGVFIPADLYAYSKFYKPGGDAGVVYDMDNPEEFAKAKNKSVGELKTEYLPVIVRSTGSSTGDYIVYGESTGYIAELDDGEYSKALKDIREKGFTILHGYYSKASDETAKYAIEYINDYFGENYAESEFNNVFGNHSLVVEESYKGGGVTESTVKTITVITLIVAALALIVLIGTIISVKDFKKELSYFTDAEYFVIESELASPQTYKGSDSIYCTDRHIVALGGKRMIIPYSDILWAYLKINYTNGTETNYEIVVLDKEKGAYNLPAFKRGNENKQIIGNILEKIKTKNPNARIGYTQENIRAAAKVTV
;
A
#
# COMPACT_ATOMS: atom_id res chain seq x y z
N MET A 1 -3.47 -23.18 7.11
CA MET A 1 -2.52 -22.47 8.00
C MET A 1 -2.16 -21.08 7.43
N PHE A 2 -1.82 -20.99 6.14
CA PHE A 2 -1.50 -19.74 5.43
C PHE A 2 -2.51 -18.60 5.60
N LYS A 3 -3.81 -18.85 5.30
CA LYS A 3 -4.89 -17.84 5.49
C LYS A 3 -5.02 -17.33 6.93
N ARG A 4 -4.68 -18.14 7.93
CA ARG A 4 -4.85 -17.79 9.36
C ARG A 4 -3.70 -16.94 9.89
N ASN A 5 -2.47 -17.22 9.47
CA ASN A 5 -1.32 -16.37 9.78
C ASN A 5 -1.45 -15.03 9.06
N LEU A 6 -1.96 -15.03 7.83
CA LEU A 6 -2.22 -13.80 7.08
C LEU A 6 -3.22 -12.88 7.82
N VAL A 7 -4.35 -13.40 8.32
CA VAL A 7 -5.33 -12.60 9.08
C VAL A 7 -4.74 -12.00 10.36
N PHE A 8 -3.89 -12.72 11.08
CA PHE A 8 -3.22 -12.19 12.27
C PHE A 8 -2.22 -11.09 11.91
N PHE A 9 -1.40 -11.29 10.87
CA PHE A 9 -0.46 -10.27 10.40
C PHE A 9 -1.19 -9.02 9.89
N ILE A 10 -2.29 -9.17 9.16
CA ILE A 10 -3.14 -8.06 8.73
C ILE A 10 -3.69 -7.32 9.96
N ALA A 11 -4.23 -8.03 10.96
CA ALA A 11 -4.74 -7.40 12.19
C ALA A 11 -3.64 -6.67 12.96
N LEU A 12 -2.43 -7.23 13.04
CA LEU A 12 -1.29 -6.58 13.69
C LEU A 12 -0.87 -5.30 12.96
N ILE A 13 -0.81 -5.33 11.63
CA ILE A 13 -0.49 -4.15 10.81
C ILE A 13 -1.57 -3.08 10.98
N VAL A 14 -2.86 -3.46 10.94
CA VAL A 14 -3.99 -2.53 11.18
C VAL A 14 -3.93 -1.92 12.58
N PHE A 15 -3.58 -2.71 13.59
CA PHE A 15 -3.44 -2.23 14.97
C PHE A 15 -2.29 -1.22 15.12
N ILE A 16 -1.12 -1.55 14.59
CA ILE A 16 0.06 -0.67 14.62
C ILE A 16 -0.22 0.62 13.84
N GLY A 17 -0.80 0.50 12.64
CA GLY A 17 -1.19 1.65 11.82
C GLY A 17 -2.20 2.55 12.53
N ALA A 18 -3.24 1.97 13.14
CA ALA A 18 -4.23 2.74 13.89
C ALA A 18 -3.64 3.49 15.09
N ILE A 19 -2.74 2.86 15.87
CA ILE A 19 -2.05 3.54 16.98
C ILE A 19 -1.12 4.63 16.47
N ALA A 20 -0.31 4.33 15.45
CA ALA A 20 0.64 5.28 14.89
C ALA A 20 -0.04 6.52 14.31
N LEU A 21 -1.26 6.38 13.77
CA LEU A 21 -2.07 7.50 13.26
C LEU A 21 -2.84 8.24 14.37
N SER A 22 -3.18 7.58 15.48
CA SER A 22 -4.01 8.19 16.54
C SER A 22 -3.20 8.92 17.61
N VAL A 23 -1.99 8.44 17.94
CA VAL A 23 -1.19 8.99 19.06
C VAL A 23 -0.63 10.39 18.77
N PRO A 24 -0.08 10.70 17.59
CA PRO A 24 0.44 12.04 17.30
C PRO A 24 -0.63 13.14 17.36
N ASN A 25 -1.88 12.80 17.05
CA ASN A 25 -2.97 13.77 16.91
C ASN A 25 -3.88 13.87 18.16
N TRP A 26 -3.51 13.22 19.27
CA TRP A 26 -4.34 13.19 20.48
C TRP A 26 -4.59 14.56 21.10
N GLY A 27 -3.61 15.47 20.99
CA GLY A 27 -3.76 16.85 21.47
C GLY A 27 -4.90 17.57 20.74
N GLU A 28 -4.94 17.43 19.41
CA GLU A 28 -5.97 18.03 18.56
C GLU A 28 -7.37 17.46 18.87
N VAL A 29 -7.48 16.13 19.01
CA VAL A 29 -8.74 15.46 19.40
C VAL A 29 -9.26 15.99 20.73
N ARG A 30 -8.38 16.22 21.71
CA ARG A 30 -8.75 16.75 23.02
C ARG A 30 -9.22 18.21 22.91
N ASP A 31 -8.50 19.03 22.17
CA ASP A 31 -8.79 20.46 22.05
C ASP A 31 -10.12 20.67 21.30
N VAL A 32 -10.38 19.90 20.23
CA VAL A 32 -11.67 19.84 19.52
C VAL A 32 -12.80 19.33 20.41
N ALA A 33 -12.58 18.25 21.17
CA ALA A 33 -13.60 17.68 22.04
C ALA A 33 -13.98 18.58 23.23
N THR A 34 -13.06 19.47 23.64
CA THR A 34 -13.27 20.42 24.74
C THR A 34 -13.71 21.81 24.27
N GLY A 35 -13.69 22.07 22.96
CA GLY A 35 -14.02 23.38 22.39
C GLY A 35 -12.98 24.47 22.68
N ASN A 36 -11.79 24.09 23.14
CA ASN A 36 -10.71 25.03 23.47
C ASN A 36 -9.84 25.27 22.24
N TYR A 37 -10.36 26.04 21.28
CA TYR A 37 -9.61 26.46 20.09
C TYR A 37 -8.75 27.67 20.42
N ARG A 38 -7.46 27.60 20.07
CA ARG A 38 -6.55 28.74 20.15
C ARG A 38 -6.87 29.75 19.04
N ASP A 39 -6.60 31.01 19.30
CA ASP A 39 -6.70 32.08 18.30
C ASP A 39 -5.60 31.93 17.23
N LEU A 40 -5.92 32.19 15.95
CA LEU A 40 -4.96 32.15 14.86
C LEU A 40 -3.78 33.11 15.12
N ASN A 41 -4.05 34.29 15.69
CA ASN A 41 -3.03 35.30 15.98
C ASN A 41 -1.98 34.80 16.99
N GLU A 42 -2.36 33.92 17.93
CA GLU A 42 -1.38 33.27 18.82
C GLU A 42 -0.40 32.39 18.04
N TYR A 43 -0.88 31.68 17.01
CA TYR A 43 -0.02 30.85 16.17
C TYR A 43 0.84 31.67 15.21
N LEU A 44 0.33 32.78 14.68
CA LEU A 44 1.11 33.71 13.85
C LEU A 44 2.29 34.28 14.67
N ALA A 45 2.04 34.68 15.92
CA ALA A 45 3.07 35.18 16.82
C ALA A 45 4.14 34.12 17.18
N GLU A 46 3.76 32.85 17.30
CA GLU A 46 4.68 31.74 17.60
C GLU A 46 5.46 31.26 16.36
N SER A 47 4.85 31.30 15.18
CA SER A 47 5.37 30.66 13.96
C SER A 47 6.09 31.63 13.02
N GLY A 48 5.86 32.94 13.14
CA GLY A 48 6.39 33.96 12.23
C GLY A 48 5.99 33.68 10.78
N ASP A 49 6.95 33.81 9.86
CA ASP A 49 6.76 33.55 8.41
C ASP A 49 6.75 32.04 8.08
N GLY A 50 6.82 31.18 9.09
CA GLY A 50 6.85 29.73 8.93
C GLY A 50 5.48 29.09 8.63
N LEU A 51 5.52 27.79 8.31
CA LEU A 51 4.32 26.97 8.15
C LEU A 51 3.53 26.91 9.45
N LEU A 52 2.24 27.19 9.35
CA LEU A 52 1.30 26.98 10.45
C LEU A 52 1.11 25.48 10.72
N PRO A 53 0.91 25.05 11.97
CA PRO A 53 0.62 23.66 12.26
C PRO A 53 -0.82 23.31 11.81
N ASP A 54 -1.00 22.12 11.23
CA ASP A 54 -2.33 21.57 10.89
C ASP A 54 -3.18 21.43 12.17
N LYS A 55 -4.09 22.38 12.40
CA LYS A 55 -4.87 22.50 13.64
C LYS A 55 -6.18 23.25 13.44
N TYR A 56 -7.07 23.09 14.42
CA TYR A 56 -8.26 23.91 14.58
C TYR A 56 -7.97 25.18 15.37
N VAL A 57 -8.40 26.31 14.81
CA VAL A 57 -8.16 27.64 15.35
C VAL A 57 -9.42 28.50 15.25
N THR A 58 -9.52 29.50 16.13
CA THR A 58 -10.48 30.59 15.94
C THR A 58 -9.84 31.61 15.01
N VAL A 59 -10.54 31.96 13.93
CA VAL A 59 -10.08 32.92 12.92
C VAL A 59 -11.03 34.10 12.93
N THR A 60 -10.47 35.31 12.84
CA THR A 60 -11.21 36.54 12.54
C THR A 60 -10.58 37.18 11.31
N ILE A 61 -11.36 37.34 10.24
CA ILE A 61 -10.95 37.99 9.01
C ILE A 61 -11.56 39.39 8.97
N ASN A 62 -10.70 40.39 8.85
CA ASN A 62 -11.11 41.80 8.76
C ASN A 62 -11.04 42.33 7.33
N SER A 63 -10.20 41.72 6.49
CA SER A 63 -9.95 42.13 5.10
C SER A 63 -9.66 40.93 4.21
N ASN A 64 -10.02 41.03 2.94
CA ASN A 64 -9.68 40.04 1.92
C ASN A 64 -9.53 40.74 0.56
N ILE A 65 -8.72 40.19 -0.34
CA ILE A 65 -8.38 40.82 -1.62
C ILE A 65 -9.18 40.24 -2.81
N GLY A 66 -10.08 39.28 -2.55
CA GLY A 66 -10.98 38.73 -3.57
C GLY A 66 -10.99 37.21 -3.69
N CYS A 67 -11.92 36.74 -4.52
CA CYS A 67 -12.15 35.34 -4.85
C CYS A 67 -11.20 34.91 -5.99
N PHE A 68 -10.42 33.85 -5.77
CA PHE A 68 -9.46 33.33 -6.75
C PHE A 68 -9.89 32.01 -7.41
N ALA A 69 -10.89 31.33 -6.84
CA ALA A 69 -11.48 30.13 -7.41
C ALA A 69 -12.89 29.92 -6.87
N SER A 70 -13.74 29.27 -7.66
CA SER A 70 -15.03 28.75 -7.22
C SER A 70 -15.19 27.29 -7.68
N ARG A 71 -16.06 26.56 -6.99
CA ARG A 71 -16.45 25.21 -7.35
C ARG A 71 -17.97 25.12 -7.30
N ASP A 72 -18.57 24.84 -8.45
CA ASP A 72 -20.01 24.75 -8.58
C ASP A 72 -20.62 23.66 -7.68
N ALA A 73 -21.84 23.94 -7.25
CA ALA A 73 -22.70 23.01 -6.52
C ALA A 73 -23.00 21.75 -7.37
N ASN A 74 -22.63 20.57 -6.89
CA ASN A 74 -23.21 19.31 -7.39
C ASN A 74 -24.60 19.09 -6.77
N GLU A 75 -25.40 18.15 -7.28
CA GLU A 75 -26.81 17.89 -6.86
C GLU A 75 -27.04 17.80 -5.33
N ASP A 76 -25.99 17.52 -4.55
CA ASP A 76 -26.02 17.36 -3.09
C ASP A 76 -25.16 18.38 -2.29
N ASN A 77 -24.44 19.31 -2.93
CA ASN A 77 -23.49 20.21 -2.26
C ASN A 77 -23.72 21.69 -2.58
N GLU A 78 -23.52 22.57 -1.59
CA GLU A 78 -23.47 24.02 -1.75
C GLU A 78 -22.23 24.45 -2.55
N ALA A 79 -22.29 25.59 -3.26
CA ALA A 79 -21.14 26.09 -3.98
C ALA A 79 -20.01 26.49 -3.00
N GLU A 80 -18.77 26.26 -3.42
CA GLU A 80 -17.58 26.58 -2.63
C GLU A 80 -16.82 27.74 -3.30
N TYR A 81 -16.34 28.68 -2.50
CA TYR A 81 -15.59 29.84 -2.97
C TYR A 81 -14.29 29.95 -2.19
N PHE A 82 -13.22 30.33 -2.87
CA PHE A 82 -11.89 30.43 -2.31
C PHE A 82 -11.43 31.89 -2.40
N TYR A 83 -11.26 32.52 -1.24
CA TYR A 83 -10.84 33.91 -1.11
C TYR A 83 -9.43 34.02 -0.59
N VAL A 84 -8.76 35.15 -0.82
CA VAL A 84 -7.49 35.46 -0.17
C VAL A 84 -7.71 36.45 0.97
N ALA A 85 -7.60 35.98 2.21
CA ALA A 85 -7.66 36.84 3.38
C ALA A 85 -6.33 37.57 3.60
N TRP A 86 -6.43 38.81 4.03
CA TRP A 86 -5.31 39.62 4.49
C TRP A 86 -5.39 39.70 6.02
N LEU A 87 -4.37 39.20 6.71
CA LEU A 87 -4.35 39.00 8.16
C LEU A 87 -3.66 40.15 8.89
N ASP A 88 -3.86 40.22 10.22
CA ASP A 88 -3.35 41.29 11.10
C ASP A 88 -1.81 41.39 11.12
N ASP A 89 -1.10 40.30 10.84
CA ASP A 89 0.37 40.28 10.70
C ASP A 89 0.85 40.69 9.30
N ASN A 90 -0.04 41.25 8.47
CA ASN A 90 0.19 41.56 7.07
C ASN A 90 0.49 40.33 6.18
N SER A 91 0.13 39.13 6.63
CA SER A 91 0.23 37.94 5.80
C SER A 91 -1.03 37.69 4.97
N PHE A 92 -0.88 36.95 3.87
CA PHE A 92 -1.97 36.53 3.02
C PHE A 92 -2.20 35.03 3.17
N ILE A 93 -3.46 34.61 3.31
CA ILE A 93 -3.82 33.20 3.45
C ILE A 93 -5.11 32.91 2.68
N PRO A 94 -5.21 31.76 1.98
CA PRO A 94 -6.43 31.36 1.32
C PRO A 94 -7.48 30.88 2.33
N VAL A 95 -8.73 31.21 2.05
CA VAL A 95 -9.89 30.92 2.89
C VAL A 95 -10.99 30.33 2.05
N LYS A 96 -11.43 29.14 2.41
CA LYS A 96 -12.55 28.47 1.76
C LYS A 96 -13.84 28.75 2.51
N VAL A 97 -14.79 29.33 1.80
CA VAL A 97 -16.12 29.67 2.28
C VAL A 97 -17.18 29.00 1.41
N LYS A 98 -18.42 29.05 1.90
CA LYS A 98 -19.61 28.58 1.18
C LYS A 98 -20.52 29.75 0.82
N ASP A 99 -21.58 29.46 0.08
CA ASP A 99 -22.64 30.40 -0.28
C ASP A 99 -23.10 31.29 0.90
N ASP A 100 -23.18 30.77 2.13
CA ASP A 100 -23.67 31.52 3.28
C ASP A 100 -22.76 32.68 3.73
N ALA A 101 -21.50 32.68 3.31
CA ALA A 101 -20.53 33.73 3.59
C ALA A 101 -20.06 34.48 2.33
N TYR A 102 -20.56 34.09 1.14
CA TYR A 102 -20.18 34.71 -0.13
C TYR A 102 -20.42 36.22 -0.15
N ASP A 103 -21.65 36.66 0.12
CA ASP A 103 -22.02 38.09 0.10
C ASP A 103 -21.20 38.94 1.09
N LEU A 104 -20.82 38.35 2.23
CA LEU A 104 -19.99 39.02 3.23
C LEU A 104 -18.55 39.18 2.72
N MET A 105 -17.99 38.11 2.15
CA MET A 105 -16.63 38.11 1.61
C MET A 105 -16.49 39.03 0.39
N GLU A 106 -17.47 39.07 -0.52
CA GLU A 106 -17.49 40.00 -1.65
C GLU A 106 -17.52 41.46 -1.17
N LYS A 107 -18.42 41.82 -0.25
CA LYS A 107 -18.48 43.19 0.30
C LYS A 107 -17.18 43.59 1.01
N MET A 108 -16.54 42.63 1.69
CA MET A 108 -15.25 42.85 2.33
C MET A 108 -14.13 43.03 1.29
N SER A 109 -14.16 42.28 0.19
CA SER A 109 -13.24 42.45 -0.94
C SER A 109 -13.36 43.83 -1.57
N GLU A 110 -14.58 44.25 -1.92
CA GLU A 110 -14.87 45.57 -2.50
C GLU A 110 -14.35 46.70 -1.60
N LYS A 111 -14.65 46.64 -0.30
CA LYS A 111 -14.14 47.62 0.68
C LYS A 111 -12.62 47.61 0.79
N THR A 112 -12.00 46.43 0.73
CA THR A 112 -10.53 46.30 0.79
C THR A 112 -9.89 46.97 -0.41
N TRP A 113 -10.44 46.77 -1.61
CA TRP A 113 -9.96 47.46 -2.81
C TRP A 113 -10.22 48.96 -2.79
N ASP A 114 -11.37 49.41 -2.30
CA ASP A 114 -11.63 50.84 -2.13
C ASP A 114 -10.64 51.51 -1.16
N TYR A 115 -10.21 50.79 -0.12
CA TYR A 115 -9.16 51.27 0.79
C TYR A 115 -7.79 51.27 0.11
N VAL A 116 -7.40 50.19 -0.57
CA VAL A 116 -6.12 50.06 -1.30
C VAL A 116 -6.00 51.12 -2.41
N ASP A 117 -7.09 51.41 -3.11
CA ASP A 117 -7.16 52.44 -4.14
C ASP A 117 -7.19 53.87 -3.56
N GLY A 118 -7.26 54.02 -2.23
CA GLY A 118 -7.33 55.30 -1.54
C GLY A 118 -8.67 56.04 -1.71
N LYS A 119 -9.74 55.32 -2.07
CA LYS A 119 -11.10 55.89 -2.19
C LYS A 119 -11.76 56.10 -0.83
N ILE A 120 -11.38 55.30 0.17
CA ILE A 120 -11.82 55.44 1.56
C ILE A 120 -10.61 55.51 2.50
N SER A 121 -10.76 56.21 3.62
CA SER A 121 -9.74 56.33 4.66
C SER A 121 -9.74 55.16 5.64
N GLU A 122 -8.69 55.02 6.45
CA GLU A 122 -8.61 53.99 7.50
C GLU A 122 -9.75 54.10 8.52
N ASP A 123 -10.14 55.32 8.90
CA ASP A 123 -11.29 55.57 9.80
C ASP A 123 -12.65 55.20 9.18
N GLU A 124 -12.71 55.11 7.85
CA GLU A 124 -13.91 54.70 7.09
C GLU A 124 -13.90 53.19 6.77
N TYR A 125 -12.79 52.51 7.04
CA TYR A 125 -12.64 51.07 6.86
C TYR A 125 -13.28 50.30 8.03
N ASP A 126 -14.62 50.23 8.00
CA ASP A 126 -15.41 49.42 8.93
C ASP A 126 -16.03 48.24 8.18
N ALA A 127 -15.22 47.22 7.89
CA ALA A 127 -15.70 45.95 7.36
C ALA A 127 -16.20 45.08 8.52
N GLU A 128 -17.40 44.50 8.39
CA GLU A 128 -17.92 43.58 9.41
C GLU A 128 -17.01 42.34 9.49
N PRO A 129 -16.38 42.07 10.65
CA PRO A 129 -15.37 41.02 10.75
C PRO A 129 -16.01 39.64 10.63
N TYR A 130 -15.40 38.76 9.86
CA TYR A 130 -15.85 37.38 9.69
C TYR A 130 -15.11 36.45 10.67
N THR A 131 -15.78 36.05 11.75
CA THR A 131 -15.21 35.17 12.78
C THR A 131 -15.78 33.75 12.70
N PHE A 132 -14.91 32.75 12.64
CA PHE A 132 -15.31 31.34 12.58
C PHE A 132 -14.20 30.41 13.12
N ILE A 133 -14.57 29.18 13.45
CA ILE A 133 -13.59 28.13 13.73
C ILE A 133 -13.12 27.59 12.38
N ALA A 134 -11.81 27.59 12.14
CA ALA A 134 -11.20 27.04 10.94
C ALA A 134 -10.32 25.84 11.27
N SER A 135 -10.21 24.90 10.34
CA SER A 135 -9.04 24.02 10.25
C SER A 135 -8.03 24.62 9.30
N ILE A 136 -6.78 24.69 9.74
CA ILE A 136 -5.61 24.95 8.89
C ILE A 136 -5.27 23.63 8.21
N ASN A 137 -5.31 23.60 6.89
CA ASN A 137 -4.94 22.42 6.12
C ASN A 137 -3.90 22.78 5.07
N GLU A 138 -3.12 21.79 4.66
CA GLU A 138 -2.49 21.85 3.36
C GLU A 138 -3.57 22.04 2.29
N MET A 139 -3.36 23.04 1.45
CA MET A 139 -4.32 23.38 0.42
C MET A 139 -4.33 22.28 -0.65
N GLU A 140 -5.51 21.97 -1.19
CA GLU A 140 -5.62 21.03 -2.31
C GLU A 140 -4.73 21.50 -3.47
N ASP A 141 -3.99 20.58 -4.10
CA ASP A 141 -3.02 20.89 -5.18
C ASP A 141 -3.63 21.82 -6.25
N ASP A 142 -4.89 21.59 -6.62
CA ASP A 142 -5.68 22.51 -7.47
C ASP A 142 -5.73 23.94 -6.92
N ALA A 143 -6.34 24.10 -5.75
CA ALA A 143 -6.57 25.39 -5.12
C ALA A 143 -5.24 26.10 -4.81
N ALA A 144 -4.20 25.36 -4.42
CA ALA A 144 -2.87 25.88 -4.15
C ALA A 144 -2.24 26.54 -5.38
N ARG A 145 -2.53 25.98 -6.56
CA ARG A 145 -2.02 26.48 -7.83
C ARG A 145 -2.79 27.68 -8.33
N PHE A 146 -4.12 27.65 -8.23
CA PHE A 146 -4.94 28.84 -8.50
C PHE A 146 -4.55 29.99 -7.57
N TYR A 147 -4.33 29.70 -6.29
CA TYR A 147 -3.89 30.68 -5.30
C TYR A 147 -2.53 31.29 -5.65
N ARG A 148 -1.53 30.48 -6.04
CA ARG A 148 -0.21 30.98 -6.48
C ARG A 148 -0.30 31.90 -7.69
N SER A 149 -1.12 31.54 -8.69
CA SER A 149 -1.37 32.40 -9.85
C SER A 149 -1.98 33.73 -9.43
N TYR A 150 -3.04 33.66 -8.61
CA TYR A 150 -3.78 34.83 -8.16
C TYR A 150 -2.95 35.81 -7.32
N ILE A 151 -2.15 35.31 -6.37
CA ILE A 151 -1.22 36.14 -5.58
C ILE A 151 -0.25 36.91 -6.49
N ALA A 152 0.26 36.25 -7.53
CA ALA A 152 1.15 36.89 -8.49
C ALA A 152 0.42 37.94 -9.35
N GLU A 153 -0.82 37.66 -9.77
CA GLU A 153 -1.68 38.60 -10.50
C GLU A 153 -2.02 39.85 -9.69
N CYS A 154 -2.25 39.71 -8.38
CA CYS A 154 -2.46 40.83 -7.45
C CYS A 154 -1.20 41.67 -7.20
N GLY A 155 -0.04 41.28 -7.75
CA GLY A 155 1.22 42.00 -7.55
C GLY A 155 1.79 41.88 -6.13
N ILE A 156 1.36 40.87 -5.36
CA ILE A 156 1.83 40.64 -4.01
C ILE A 156 3.22 40.00 -4.07
N ASP A 157 4.22 40.73 -3.59
CA ASP A 157 5.60 40.28 -3.57
C ASP A 157 5.91 39.53 -2.26
N GLU A 158 6.16 38.22 -2.39
CA GLU A 158 6.59 37.33 -1.30
C GLU A 158 7.92 37.72 -0.63
N SER A 159 8.71 38.59 -1.24
CA SER A 159 9.93 39.13 -0.61
C SER A 159 9.66 40.21 0.43
N THR A 160 8.49 40.84 0.34
CA THR A 160 8.05 41.95 1.20
C THR A 160 6.82 41.59 2.03
N HIS A 161 6.09 40.53 1.67
CA HIS A 161 4.89 40.06 2.35
C HIS A 161 4.97 38.56 2.62
N VAL A 162 4.34 38.13 3.69
CA VAL A 162 4.25 36.71 4.04
C VAL A 162 3.05 36.10 3.31
N VAL A 163 3.29 35.21 2.35
CA VAL A 163 2.23 34.46 1.67
C VAL A 163 2.18 33.03 2.22
N ARG A 164 1.03 32.65 2.77
CA ARG A 164 0.82 31.36 3.42
C ARG A 164 0.09 30.42 2.48
N TYR A 165 0.69 29.29 2.18
CA TYR A 165 0.15 28.28 1.25
C TYR A 165 -0.74 27.24 1.93
N GLN A 166 -1.32 27.61 3.07
CA GLN A 166 -2.17 26.75 3.89
C GLN A 166 -3.58 27.33 3.86
N GLU A 167 -4.57 26.48 3.71
CA GLU A 167 -5.95 26.92 3.52
C GLU A 167 -6.70 26.91 4.86
N LEU A 168 -7.37 28.02 5.15
CA LEU A 168 -8.35 28.10 6.23
C LEU A 168 -9.69 27.59 5.74
N ARG A 169 -10.06 26.40 6.21
CA ARG A 169 -11.38 25.80 5.92
C ARG A 169 -12.29 25.98 7.11
N ARG A 170 -13.46 26.57 6.90
CA ARG A 170 -14.47 26.67 7.96
C ARG A 170 -14.83 25.29 8.51
N ALA A 171 -14.65 25.13 9.81
CA ALA A 171 -15.03 23.94 10.54
C ALA A 171 -16.56 23.90 10.64
N TYR A 172 -17.18 22.81 10.17
CA TYR A 172 -18.60 22.57 10.40
C TYR A 172 -18.92 22.46 11.90
N PRO A 173 -20.14 22.80 12.33
CA PRO A 173 -20.57 22.56 13.72
C PRO A 173 -20.51 21.07 14.13
N SER A 174 -20.48 20.17 13.15
CA SER A 174 -20.28 18.72 13.34
C SER A 174 -18.81 18.28 13.36
N VAL A 175 -17.83 19.18 13.23
CA VAL A 175 -16.40 18.84 13.27
C VAL A 175 -15.99 18.05 14.51
N PRO A 176 -16.49 18.35 15.73
CA PRO A 176 -16.25 17.48 16.87
C PRO A 176 -16.72 16.05 16.62
N ILE A 177 -17.87 15.87 15.96
CA ILE A 177 -18.43 14.56 15.62
C ILE A 177 -17.62 13.88 14.50
N VAL A 178 -17.20 14.60 13.46
CA VAL A 178 -16.43 14.04 12.33
C VAL A 178 -15.01 13.66 12.74
N ILE A 179 -14.37 14.45 13.60
CA ILE A 179 -13.05 14.14 14.17
C ILE A 179 -13.16 13.00 15.15
N ILE A 180 -14.14 13.04 16.05
CA ILE A 180 -14.43 11.91 16.90
C ILE A 180 -14.66 10.70 16.00
N ASP A 181 -15.49 10.71 14.97
CA ASP A 181 -15.71 9.55 14.09
C ASP A 181 -14.45 9.10 13.33
N ARG A 182 -13.62 10.00 12.81
CA ARG A 182 -12.33 9.66 12.18
C ARG A 182 -11.41 8.97 13.17
N PHE A 183 -11.23 9.48 14.37
CA PHE A 183 -10.34 8.88 15.37
C PHE A 183 -10.96 7.70 16.11
N LEU A 184 -12.27 7.72 16.33
CA LEU A 184 -13.08 6.64 16.89
C LEU A 184 -13.05 5.46 15.94
N PHE A 185 -13.04 5.66 14.61
CA PHE A 185 -12.84 4.58 13.66
C PHE A 185 -11.45 3.95 13.81
N HIS A 186 -10.37 4.72 13.95
CA HIS A 186 -9.03 4.17 14.20
C HIS A 186 -8.96 3.45 15.55
N ILE A 187 -9.55 4.02 16.60
CA ILE A 187 -9.65 3.40 17.94
C ILE A 187 -10.48 2.12 17.86
N LEU A 188 -11.61 2.12 17.14
CA LEU A 188 -12.49 0.97 16.98
C LEU A 188 -11.82 -0.10 16.11
N ALA A 189 -11.09 0.29 15.06
CA ALA A 189 -10.27 -0.59 14.24
C ALA A 189 -9.12 -1.20 15.06
N ALA A 190 -8.48 -0.42 15.93
CA ALA A 190 -7.47 -0.91 16.87
C ALA A 190 -8.11 -1.88 17.88
N ILE A 191 -9.29 -1.56 18.42
CA ILE A 191 -10.03 -2.44 19.33
C ILE A 191 -10.45 -3.72 18.61
N VAL A 192 -10.98 -3.65 17.39
CA VAL A 192 -11.38 -4.81 16.58
C VAL A 192 -10.16 -5.65 16.22
N ALA A 193 -9.07 -5.04 15.77
CA ALA A 193 -7.82 -5.72 15.50
C ALA A 193 -7.25 -6.38 16.76
N LEU A 194 -7.30 -5.70 17.90
CA LEU A 194 -6.93 -6.24 19.21
C LEU A 194 -7.84 -7.39 19.60
N LEU A 195 -9.15 -7.29 19.42
CA LEU A 195 -10.12 -8.37 19.67
C LEU A 195 -9.91 -9.55 18.71
N VAL A 196 -9.49 -9.31 17.46
CA VAL A 196 -9.10 -10.36 16.51
C VAL A 196 -7.79 -10.99 16.93
N MET A 197 -6.80 -10.22 17.40
CA MET A 197 -5.53 -10.73 17.93
C MET A 197 -5.72 -11.49 19.24
N ILE A 198 -6.56 -11.00 20.16
CA ILE A 198 -6.96 -11.67 21.40
C ILE A 198 -7.81 -12.88 21.06
N GLY A 199 -8.71 -12.81 20.09
CA GLY A 199 -9.53 -13.93 19.62
C GLY A 199 -8.67 -14.99 18.94
N PHE A 200 -7.67 -14.58 18.17
CA PHE A 200 -6.66 -15.45 17.58
C PHE A 200 -5.75 -16.04 18.65
N GLY A 201 -5.32 -15.24 19.62
CA GLY A 201 -4.53 -15.65 20.78
C GLY A 201 -5.30 -16.61 21.68
N LYS A 202 -6.57 -16.34 21.95
CA LYS A 202 -7.51 -17.20 22.68
C LYS A 202 -7.84 -18.43 21.86
N ARG A 203 -7.97 -18.38 20.53
CA ARG A 203 -8.11 -19.55 19.66
C ARG A 203 -6.81 -20.32 19.49
N MET A 204 -5.65 -19.69 19.58
CA MET A 204 -4.33 -20.32 19.61
C MET A 204 -4.10 -20.94 20.98
N MET A 205 -4.59 -20.32 22.05
CA MET A 205 -4.63 -20.86 23.40
C MET A 205 -5.71 -21.91 23.55
N LEU A 206 -6.82 -21.85 22.82
CA LEU A 206 -7.89 -22.85 22.78
C LEU A 206 -7.57 -23.95 21.79
N GLN A 207 -6.79 -23.71 20.74
CA GLN A 207 -6.18 -24.75 19.93
C GLN A 207 -4.96 -25.30 20.63
N ARG A 208 -4.25 -24.53 21.45
CA ARG A 208 -3.28 -25.05 22.41
C ARG A 208 -3.94 -25.68 23.61
N LYS A 209 -5.19 -25.37 23.99
CA LYS A 209 -5.95 -26.01 25.08
C LYS A 209 -6.88 -27.09 24.58
N SER A 210 -7.18 -27.16 23.29
CA SER A 210 -7.81 -28.32 22.64
C SER A 210 -6.71 -29.22 22.12
N MET A 211 -5.58 -28.68 21.66
CA MET A 211 -4.34 -29.44 21.59
C MET A 211 -3.86 -29.73 22.99
N SER A 212 -3.99 -28.94 24.05
CA SER A 212 -3.61 -29.35 25.42
C SER A 212 -4.81 -29.78 26.24
N SER A 213 -5.94 -30.13 25.61
CA SER A 213 -6.97 -31.00 26.20
C SER A 213 -6.96 -32.31 25.45
N PHE A 214 -6.52 -32.32 24.19
CA PHE A 214 -6.10 -33.48 23.43
C PHE A 214 -4.71 -33.94 23.88
N GLU A 215 -3.60 -33.26 23.60
CA GLU A 215 -2.36 -33.21 24.42
C GLU A 215 -2.63 -32.80 25.88
N SER A 216 -3.77 -32.97 26.55
CA SER A 216 -3.73 -33.23 28.01
C SER A 216 -4.57 -34.41 28.43
N SER A 217 -5.55 -34.79 27.61
CA SER A 217 -5.98 -36.19 27.50
C SER A 217 -4.92 -37.11 26.87
N VAL A 218 -3.78 -36.54 26.42
CA VAL A 218 -2.61 -37.14 25.79
C VAL A 218 -1.30 -36.52 26.35
N GLN A 219 -1.25 -35.34 27.04
CA GLN A 219 -0.05 -34.92 27.84
C GLN A 219 0.05 -35.61 29.20
N GLU A 220 -0.93 -36.42 29.56
CA GLU A 220 -0.61 -37.45 30.52
C GLU A 220 0.47 -38.41 29.95
N TYR A 221 0.73 -38.43 28.63
CA TYR A 221 2.00 -38.91 28.08
C TYR A 221 3.17 -38.02 28.56
N ASN A 222 3.88 -38.49 29.57
CA ASN A 222 4.97 -37.78 30.22
C ASN A 222 6.08 -37.42 29.20
N PRO A 223 6.47 -36.13 29.06
CA PRO A 223 7.61 -35.75 28.22
C PRO A 223 8.92 -36.44 28.59
N ALA A 224 9.02 -37.00 29.82
CA ALA A 224 10.13 -37.85 30.25
C ALA A 224 10.22 -39.20 29.51
N ASP A 225 9.12 -39.69 28.91
CA ASP A 225 9.07 -40.94 28.14
C ASP A 225 9.37 -40.73 26.65
N LYS A 226 9.56 -39.48 26.19
CA LYS A 226 10.01 -39.21 24.82
C LYS A 226 11.44 -39.69 24.65
N VAL A 227 11.61 -40.82 23.97
CA VAL A 227 12.92 -41.29 23.53
C VAL A 227 13.46 -40.30 22.50
N LYS A 228 14.32 -39.37 22.92
CA LYS A 228 15.04 -38.49 22.00
C LYS A 228 16.07 -39.32 21.23
N ARG A 229 15.78 -39.64 19.97
CA ARG A 229 16.81 -40.14 19.06
C ARG A 229 17.86 -39.06 18.83
N LEU A 230 19.12 -39.41 19.03
CA LEU A 230 20.25 -38.60 18.60
C LEU A 230 20.49 -38.85 17.11
N PRO A 231 20.93 -37.83 16.35
CA PRO A 231 21.29 -38.03 14.96
C PRO A 231 22.46 -39.01 14.89
N VAL A 232 22.29 -40.07 14.11
CA VAL A 232 23.30 -41.12 13.91
C VAL A 232 24.39 -40.63 12.95
N VAL A 233 24.03 -39.76 12.02
CA VAL A 233 24.95 -39.14 11.05
C VAL A 233 24.69 -37.65 10.89
N SER A 234 25.62 -36.94 10.25
CA SER A 234 25.39 -35.52 9.93
C SER A 234 24.29 -35.38 8.86
N ALA A 235 23.56 -34.27 8.90
CA ALA A 235 22.56 -33.91 7.89
C ALA A 235 23.13 -33.90 6.45
N LYS A 236 24.43 -33.61 6.28
CA LYS A 236 25.12 -33.65 4.99
C LYS A 236 25.31 -35.10 4.50
N GLN A 237 25.78 -35.99 5.38
CA GLN A 237 25.93 -37.41 5.08
C GLN A 237 24.58 -38.08 4.79
N ALA A 238 23.54 -37.74 5.54
CA ALA A 238 22.18 -38.26 5.31
C ALA A 238 21.68 -37.98 3.88
N VAL A 239 21.96 -36.79 3.34
CA VAL A 239 21.57 -36.43 1.96
C VAL A 239 22.41 -37.14 0.91
N MET A 240 23.69 -37.38 1.18
CA MET A 240 24.59 -38.08 0.24
C MET A 240 24.22 -39.55 0.01
N ARG A 241 23.45 -40.13 0.95
CA ARG A 241 23.03 -41.53 0.91
C ARG A 241 21.73 -41.77 0.14
N ILE A 242 21.00 -40.71 -0.21
CA ILE A 242 19.71 -40.82 -0.92
C ILE A 242 19.94 -41.48 -2.28
N ALA A 243 19.44 -42.71 -2.45
CA ALA A 243 19.44 -43.43 -3.73
C ALA A 243 18.03 -43.62 -4.29
N ASN A 244 17.00 -43.66 -3.44
CA ASN A 244 15.63 -43.88 -3.87
C ASN A 244 15.06 -42.63 -4.60
N PRO A 245 14.40 -42.82 -5.77
CA PRO A 245 13.88 -41.70 -6.56
C PRO A 245 12.81 -40.86 -5.84
N VAL A 246 12.06 -41.42 -4.88
CA VAL A 246 11.04 -40.69 -4.11
C VAL A 246 11.69 -39.58 -3.27
N PHE A 247 12.71 -39.94 -2.47
CA PHE A 247 13.46 -38.97 -1.67
C PHE A 247 14.32 -38.03 -2.52
N ALA A 248 14.94 -38.56 -3.58
CA ALA A 248 15.76 -37.76 -4.50
C ALA A 248 14.92 -36.67 -5.19
N ASN A 249 13.74 -37.03 -5.70
CA ASN A 249 12.84 -36.09 -6.37
C ASN A 249 12.27 -35.05 -5.41
N TYR A 250 11.93 -35.44 -4.17
CA TYR A 250 11.48 -34.49 -3.15
C TYR A 250 12.55 -33.44 -2.83
N HIS A 251 13.78 -33.90 -2.58
CA HIS A 251 14.90 -33.01 -2.27
C HIS A 251 15.30 -32.14 -3.47
N LYS A 252 15.31 -32.71 -4.69
CA LYS A 252 15.57 -31.98 -5.94
C LYS A 252 14.48 -30.93 -6.22
N GLY A 253 13.22 -31.28 -5.99
CA GLY A 253 12.07 -30.38 -6.12
C GLY A 253 12.20 -29.17 -5.21
N ASN A 254 12.46 -29.39 -3.92
CA ASN A 254 12.68 -28.30 -2.98
C ASN A 254 13.89 -27.43 -3.34
N LYS A 255 15.01 -28.03 -3.78
CA LYS A 255 16.17 -27.27 -4.28
C LYS A 255 15.82 -26.41 -5.51
N LYS A 256 15.03 -26.94 -6.44
CA LYS A 256 14.55 -26.20 -7.61
C LYS A 256 13.67 -25.03 -7.18
N THR A 257 12.75 -25.24 -6.24
CA THR A 257 11.91 -24.17 -5.68
C THR A 257 12.75 -23.09 -4.99
N LEU A 258 13.76 -23.46 -4.18
CA LEU A 258 14.69 -22.50 -3.58
C LEU A 258 15.38 -21.64 -4.65
N LEU A 259 15.91 -22.27 -5.70
CA LEU A 259 16.59 -21.57 -6.79
C LEU A 259 15.65 -20.61 -7.52
N ILE A 260 14.43 -21.06 -7.85
CA ILE A 260 13.41 -20.23 -8.51
C ILE A 260 13.06 -19.02 -7.64
N CYS A 261 12.81 -19.21 -6.34
CA CYS A 261 12.50 -18.10 -5.44
C CYS A 261 13.66 -17.10 -5.34
N LEU A 262 14.91 -17.58 -5.28
CA LEU A 262 16.09 -16.70 -5.27
C LEU A 262 16.22 -15.89 -6.57
N ILE A 263 15.97 -16.52 -7.72
CA ILE A 263 15.97 -15.82 -9.03
C ILE A 263 14.88 -14.75 -9.06
N ILE A 264 13.66 -15.06 -8.60
CA ILE A 264 12.56 -14.09 -8.58
C ILE A 264 12.89 -12.90 -7.69
N ILE A 265 13.43 -13.14 -6.49
CA ILE A 265 13.83 -12.07 -5.56
C ILE A 265 14.96 -11.23 -6.18
N PHE A 266 15.95 -11.86 -6.80
CA PHE A 266 17.03 -11.17 -7.48
C PHE A 266 16.50 -10.27 -8.62
N LEU A 267 15.65 -10.81 -9.50
CA LEU A 267 15.02 -10.04 -10.57
C LEU A 267 14.15 -8.89 -10.03
N GLY A 268 13.46 -9.11 -8.90
CA GLY A 268 12.64 -8.10 -8.26
C GLY A 268 13.42 -6.89 -7.75
N VAL A 269 14.73 -7.03 -7.52
CA VAL A 269 15.64 -5.92 -7.15
C VAL A 269 16.39 -5.40 -8.38
N PHE A 270 16.84 -6.30 -9.25
CA PHE A 270 17.70 -5.97 -10.37
C PHE A 270 16.95 -5.21 -11.47
N ILE A 271 15.72 -5.61 -11.83
CA ILE A 271 14.95 -4.96 -12.89
C ILE A 271 14.66 -3.48 -12.57
N PRO A 272 14.15 -3.11 -11.37
CA PRO A 272 13.98 -1.71 -11.01
C PRO A 272 15.29 -0.92 -11.01
N ALA A 273 16.38 -1.49 -10.50
CA ALA A 273 17.68 -0.83 -10.44
C ALA A 273 18.25 -0.57 -11.85
N ASP A 274 18.11 -1.55 -12.76
CA ASP A 274 18.54 -1.44 -14.15
C ASP A 274 17.70 -0.40 -14.91
N LEU A 275 16.38 -0.41 -14.73
CA LEU A 275 15.49 0.59 -15.32
C LEU A 275 15.74 2.00 -14.80
N TYR A 276 16.03 2.15 -13.50
CA TYR A 276 16.40 3.43 -12.91
C TYR A 276 17.77 3.92 -13.40
N ALA A 277 18.75 3.03 -13.51
CA ALA A 277 20.05 3.36 -14.11
C ALA A 277 19.88 3.75 -15.58
N TYR A 278 19.04 3.03 -16.31
CA TYR A 278 18.71 3.35 -17.69
C TYR A 278 18.05 4.73 -17.80
N SER A 279 17.01 5.05 -17.01
CA SER A 279 16.37 6.37 -17.08
C SER A 279 17.34 7.51 -16.76
N LYS A 280 18.29 7.32 -15.83
CA LYS A 280 19.28 8.35 -15.46
C LYS A 280 20.44 8.50 -16.45
N PHE A 281 20.98 7.38 -16.93
CA PHE A 281 22.26 7.36 -17.66
C PHE A 281 22.12 7.10 -19.15
N TYR A 282 20.92 6.77 -19.64
CA TYR A 282 20.69 6.61 -21.08
C TYR A 282 21.01 7.90 -21.81
N LYS A 283 21.75 7.76 -22.91
CA LYS A 283 21.97 8.81 -23.89
C LYS A 283 21.16 8.42 -25.12
N PRO A 284 20.24 9.28 -25.60
CA PRO A 284 19.47 8.95 -26.79
C PRO A 284 20.38 8.72 -27.99
N GLY A 285 20.01 7.74 -28.82
CA GLY A 285 20.53 7.61 -30.18
C GLY A 285 19.42 7.93 -31.19
N GLY A 286 19.73 8.71 -32.24
CA GLY A 286 18.78 9.12 -33.29
C GLY A 286 17.90 10.33 -32.91
N ASP A 287 16.77 10.54 -33.60
CA ASP A 287 15.80 11.65 -33.42
C ASP A 287 15.32 11.86 -31.97
N ALA A 288 15.49 10.86 -31.09
CA ALA A 288 15.21 10.99 -29.66
C ALA A 288 16.18 11.94 -28.92
N GLY A 289 17.32 12.29 -29.53
CA GLY A 289 18.24 13.30 -29.01
C GLY A 289 18.02 14.69 -29.59
N VAL A 290 17.03 14.85 -30.48
CA VAL A 290 16.60 16.15 -30.98
C VAL A 290 15.53 16.66 -30.02
N VAL A 291 15.85 17.77 -29.35
CA VAL A 291 14.87 18.55 -28.59
C VAL A 291 14.12 19.39 -29.61
N TYR A 292 12.80 19.26 -29.67
CA TYR A 292 11.96 20.12 -30.51
C TYR A 292 11.46 21.29 -29.68
N ASP A 293 11.56 22.49 -30.22
CA ASP A 293 10.95 23.67 -29.62
C ASP A 293 9.45 23.67 -29.93
N MET A 294 8.63 23.69 -28.87
CA MET A 294 7.18 23.72 -28.95
C MET A 294 6.65 25.02 -29.55
N ASP A 295 7.38 26.13 -29.40
CA ASP A 295 6.98 27.44 -29.93
C ASP A 295 7.44 27.67 -31.38
N ASN A 296 8.24 26.74 -31.94
CA ASN A 296 8.62 26.73 -33.35
C ASN A 296 7.67 25.84 -34.16
N PRO A 297 6.78 26.39 -35.03
CA PRO A 297 5.78 25.61 -35.74
C PRO A 297 6.36 24.52 -36.65
N GLU A 298 7.56 24.74 -37.22
CA GLU A 298 8.21 23.75 -38.09
C GLU A 298 8.79 22.57 -37.32
N GLU A 299 9.20 22.79 -36.06
CA GLU A 299 9.72 21.75 -35.17
C GLU A 299 8.57 21.02 -34.48
N PHE A 300 7.58 21.76 -33.97
CA PHE A 300 6.40 21.21 -33.33
C PHE A 300 5.61 20.28 -34.27
N ALA A 301 5.50 20.61 -35.57
CA ALA A 301 4.85 19.75 -36.56
C ALA A 301 5.60 18.42 -36.83
N LYS A 302 6.90 18.36 -36.51
CA LYS A 302 7.72 17.13 -36.65
C LYS A 302 7.70 16.27 -35.39
N ALA A 303 7.32 16.86 -34.25
CA ALA A 303 7.24 16.17 -32.98
C ALA A 303 6.25 15.00 -33.05
N LYS A 304 6.63 13.89 -32.42
CA LYS A 304 5.78 12.70 -32.24
C LYS A 304 5.58 12.44 -30.75
N ASN A 305 4.59 11.64 -30.40
CA ASN A 305 4.42 11.16 -29.03
C ASN A 305 5.74 10.59 -28.47
N LYS A 306 6.12 11.01 -27.25
CA LYS A 306 7.38 10.73 -26.55
C LYS A 306 8.65 11.33 -27.18
N SER A 307 8.54 12.26 -28.13
CA SER A 307 9.70 13.07 -28.56
C SER A 307 10.06 14.07 -27.45
N VAL A 308 11.33 14.42 -27.34
CA VAL A 308 11.80 15.40 -26.35
C VAL A 308 11.37 16.78 -26.78
N GLY A 309 10.77 17.55 -25.88
CA GLY A 309 10.27 18.88 -26.16
C GLY A 309 10.79 19.89 -25.16
N GLU A 310 10.94 21.13 -25.61
CA GLU A 310 11.12 22.28 -24.73
C GLU A 310 10.13 23.40 -25.07
N LEU A 311 9.83 24.23 -24.08
CA LEU A 311 9.03 25.44 -24.24
C LEU A 311 9.61 26.54 -23.36
N LYS A 312 10.02 27.65 -23.98
CA LYS A 312 10.38 28.87 -23.25
C LYS A 312 9.11 29.64 -22.94
N THR A 313 8.94 30.05 -21.68
CA THR A 313 7.82 30.91 -21.25
C THR A 313 8.34 32.06 -20.40
N GLU A 314 7.78 33.25 -20.63
CA GLU A 314 8.01 34.45 -19.83
C GLU A 314 6.84 34.73 -18.87
N TYR A 315 5.73 34.01 -19.06
CA TYR A 315 4.52 34.11 -18.26
C TYR A 315 4.39 32.93 -17.30
N LEU A 316 3.77 33.18 -16.15
CA LEU A 316 3.49 32.13 -15.19
C LEU A 316 2.53 31.10 -15.79
N PRO A 317 2.82 29.79 -15.65
CA PRO A 317 1.88 28.74 -16.03
C PRO A 317 0.55 28.92 -15.29
N VAL A 318 -0.56 28.88 -16.03
CA VAL A 318 -1.90 29.01 -15.48
C VAL A 318 -2.56 27.64 -15.43
N ILE A 319 -2.93 27.17 -14.25
CA ILE A 319 -3.54 25.85 -14.12
C ILE A 319 -4.95 25.85 -14.74
N VAL A 320 -5.25 24.81 -15.51
CA VAL A 320 -6.60 24.53 -16.05
C VAL A 320 -7.24 23.30 -15.44
N ARG A 321 -6.44 22.35 -14.92
CA ARG A 321 -6.94 21.13 -14.29
C ARG A 321 -5.89 20.53 -13.35
N SER A 322 -6.21 20.13 -12.11
CA SER A 322 -5.45 19.07 -11.43
C SER A 322 -6.01 17.70 -11.68
N THR A 323 -5.06 16.77 -11.68
CA THR A 323 -5.30 15.34 -11.73
C THR A 323 -5.33 14.71 -10.34
N GLY A 324 -5.28 15.50 -9.26
CA GLY A 324 -5.25 15.04 -7.86
C GLY A 324 -3.99 14.27 -7.45
N SER A 325 -2.93 14.30 -8.28
CA SER A 325 -1.70 13.51 -8.09
C SER A 325 -0.42 14.35 -8.05
N SER A 326 -0.38 15.49 -7.33
CA SER A 326 0.77 16.43 -7.30
C SER A 326 1.23 16.89 -8.69
N THR A 327 0.32 16.78 -9.67
CA THR A 327 0.50 17.04 -11.11
C THR A 327 -0.73 17.78 -11.61
N GLY A 328 -0.53 18.67 -12.57
CA GLY A 328 -1.60 19.50 -13.12
C GLY A 328 -1.35 19.81 -14.58
N ASP A 329 -2.42 20.07 -15.30
CA ASP A 329 -2.38 20.61 -16.66
C ASP A 329 -2.46 22.12 -16.57
N TYR A 330 -1.55 22.79 -17.25
CA TYR A 330 -1.40 24.23 -17.25
C TYR A 330 -1.39 24.75 -18.67
N ILE A 331 -1.99 25.91 -18.87
CA ILE A 331 -1.71 26.76 -20.03
C ILE A 331 -0.37 27.45 -19.78
N VAL A 332 0.53 27.29 -20.76
CA VAL A 332 1.84 27.93 -20.78
C VAL A 332 1.96 28.72 -22.07
N TYR A 333 2.31 30.00 -21.97
CA TYR A 333 2.39 30.88 -23.13
C TYR A 333 3.81 30.91 -23.69
N GLY A 334 3.93 30.60 -24.99
CA GLY A 334 5.12 30.93 -25.78
C GLY A 334 5.15 32.42 -26.13
N GLU A 335 5.77 32.79 -27.26
CA GLU A 335 5.83 34.19 -27.72
C GLU A 335 4.46 34.75 -28.10
N SER A 336 3.57 33.93 -28.65
CA SER A 336 2.26 34.40 -29.14
C SER A 336 1.12 33.38 -29.04
N THR A 337 1.37 32.17 -28.54
CA THR A 337 0.39 31.08 -28.51
C THR A 337 0.44 30.36 -27.17
N GLY A 338 -0.72 29.97 -26.66
CA GLY A 338 -0.85 29.15 -25.46
C GLY A 338 -0.72 27.66 -25.80
N TYR A 339 0.02 26.92 -24.98
CA TYR A 339 0.19 25.47 -25.07
C TYR A 339 -0.22 24.80 -23.77
N ILE A 340 -0.46 23.49 -23.82
CA ILE A 340 -0.70 22.71 -22.59
C ILE A 340 0.60 22.06 -22.12
N ALA A 341 0.94 22.25 -20.86
CA ALA A 341 2.00 21.52 -20.17
C ALA A 341 1.47 20.81 -18.91
N GLU A 342 1.91 19.58 -18.69
CA GLU A 342 1.70 18.86 -17.43
C GLU A 342 2.92 19.12 -16.54
N LEU A 343 2.72 19.75 -15.38
CA LEU A 343 3.77 20.02 -14.40
C LEU A 343 3.45 19.39 -13.05
N ASP A 344 4.48 18.89 -12.36
CA ASP A 344 4.42 18.63 -10.93
C ASP A 344 4.68 19.89 -10.08
N ASP A 345 4.42 19.82 -8.77
CA ASP A 345 4.56 20.96 -7.87
C ASP A 345 6.00 21.50 -7.78
N GLY A 346 6.99 20.61 -7.92
CA GLY A 346 8.40 20.97 -7.94
C GLY A 346 8.77 21.72 -9.22
N GLU A 347 8.27 21.24 -10.36
CA GLU A 347 8.45 21.85 -11.68
C GLU A 347 7.77 23.22 -11.77
N TYR A 348 6.54 23.35 -11.26
CA TYR A 348 5.85 24.64 -11.17
C TYR A 348 6.58 25.63 -10.26
N SER A 349 7.00 25.18 -9.07
CA SER A 349 7.74 26.04 -8.12
C SER A 349 9.07 26.52 -8.72
N LYS A 350 9.74 25.66 -9.49
CA LYS A 350 10.95 26.04 -10.24
C LYS A 350 10.62 27.07 -11.32
N ALA A 351 9.57 26.84 -12.12
CA ALA A 351 9.13 27.76 -13.15
C ALA A 351 8.82 29.15 -12.59
N LEU A 352 8.04 29.23 -11.50
CA LEU A 352 7.74 30.46 -10.78
C LEU A 352 9.01 31.21 -10.35
N LYS A 353 9.95 30.49 -9.74
CA LYS A 353 11.23 31.06 -9.29
C LYS A 353 12.06 31.58 -10.46
N ASP A 354 12.21 30.80 -11.52
CA ASP A 354 13.02 31.16 -12.69
C ASP A 354 12.45 32.39 -13.40
N ILE A 355 11.13 32.47 -13.57
CA ILE A 355 10.45 33.65 -14.14
C ILE A 355 10.68 34.90 -13.28
N ARG A 356 10.56 34.79 -11.95
CA ARG A 356 10.80 35.92 -11.03
C ARG A 356 12.25 36.41 -11.08
N GLU A 357 13.22 35.49 -11.08
CA GLU A 357 14.65 35.84 -10.98
C GLU A 357 15.26 36.23 -12.33
N LYS A 358 14.81 35.64 -13.44
CA LYS A 358 15.43 35.75 -14.77
C LYS A 358 14.53 36.37 -15.82
N GLY A 359 13.23 36.52 -15.53
CA GLY A 359 12.21 36.97 -16.49
C GLY A 359 11.66 35.86 -17.39
N PHE A 360 12.20 34.63 -17.32
CA PHE A 360 11.74 33.50 -18.12
C PHE A 360 12.14 32.15 -17.48
N THR A 361 11.47 31.08 -17.90
CA THR A 361 11.88 29.69 -17.65
C THR A 361 11.82 28.86 -18.93
N ILE A 362 12.53 27.75 -18.94
CA ILE A 362 12.49 26.76 -20.03
C ILE A 362 11.96 25.46 -19.43
N LEU A 363 10.77 25.06 -19.86
CA LEU A 363 10.18 23.77 -19.50
C LEU A 363 10.75 22.71 -20.43
N HIS A 364 11.17 21.58 -19.87
CA HIS A 364 11.78 20.49 -20.63
C HIS A 364 11.14 19.15 -20.27
N GLY A 365 10.79 18.36 -21.28
CA GLY A 365 10.08 17.10 -21.07
C GLY A 365 9.82 16.34 -22.36
N TYR A 366 8.64 15.74 -22.47
CA TYR A 366 8.25 14.99 -23.67
C TYR A 366 6.83 15.30 -24.14
N TYR A 367 6.63 15.21 -25.45
CA TYR A 367 5.30 15.39 -26.02
C TYR A 367 4.40 14.19 -25.72
N SER A 368 3.19 14.49 -25.26
CA SER A 368 2.10 13.54 -25.11
C SER A 368 0.87 14.06 -25.85
N LYS A 369 -0.15 13.20 -25.97
CA LYS A 369 -1.48 13.67 -26.39
C LYS A 369 -2.21 14.13 -25.13
N ALA A 370 -2.81 15.32 -25.18
CA ALA A 370 -3.71 15.78 -24.14
C ALA A 370 -4.88 14.80 -23.97
N SER A 371 -5.34 14.64 -22.72
CA SER A 371 -6.54 13.83 -22.45
C SER A 371 -7.80 14.59 -22.87
N ASP A 372 -8.90 13.87 -23.13
CA ASP A 372 -10.18 14.50 -23.49
C ASP A 372 -10.67 15.45 -22.38
N GLU A 373 -10.41 15.10 -21.11
CA GLU A 373 -10.70 15.98 -19.97
C GLU A 373 -9.85 17.25 -19.98
N THR A 374 -8.54 17.14 -20.18
CA THR A 374 -7.64 18.30 -20.30
C THR A 374 -8.11 19.26 -21.40
N ALA A 375 -8.51 18.70 -22.55
CA ALA A 375 -8.98 19.48 -23.68
C ALA A 375 -10.25 20.26 -23.36
N LYS A 376 -11.20 19.62 -22.67
CA LYS A 376 -12.43 20.25 -22.20
C LYS A 376 -12.13 21.43 -21.26
N TYR A 377 -11.41 21.20 -20.17
CA TYR A 377 -11.16 22.23 -19.16
C TYR A 377 -10.34 23.41 -19.71
N ALA A 378 -9.40 23.16 -20.61
CA ALA A 378 -8.62 24.23 -21.24
C ALA A 378 -9.47 25.14 -22.14
N ILE A 379 -10.44 24.57 -22.88
CA ILE A 379 -11.36 25.35 -23.72
C ILE A 379 -12.37 26.12 -22.86
N GLU A 380 -12.92 25.50 -21.81
CA GLU A 380 -13.79 26.17 -20.83
C GLU A 380 -13.07 27.40 -20.24
N TYR A 381 -11.82 27.23 -19.79
CA TYR A 381 -11.01 28.32 -19.24
C TYR A 381 -10.86 29.51 -20.21
N ILE A 382 -10.53 29.26 -21.49
CA ILE A 382 -10.35 30.34 -22.47
C ILE A 382 -11.66 31.06 -22.77
N ASN A 383 -12.76 30.31 -22.91
CA ASN A 383 -14.06 30.91 -23.18
C ASN A 383 -14.51 31.80 -22.01
N ASP A 384 -14.32 31.34 -20.78
CA ASP A 384 -14.71 32.10 -19.58
C ASP A 384 -13.83 33.33 -19.37
N TYR A 385 -12.51 33.21 -19.54
CA TYR A 385 -11.57 34.30 -19.26
C TYR A 385 -11.53 35.37 -20.37
N PHE A 386 -11.56 34.95 -21.64
CA PHE A 386 -11.46 35.86 -22.78
C PHE A 386 -12.80 36.21 -23.43
N GLY A 387 -13.91 35.57 -23.00
CA GLY A 387 -15.24 35.79 -23.58
C GLY A 387 -15.41 35.20 -24.98
N GLU A 388 -14.59 34.20 -25.32
CA GLU A 388 -14.60 33.51 -26.62
C GLU A 388 -15.64 32.37 -26.63
N ASN A 389 -15.85 31.76 -27.80
CA ASN A 389 -16.82 30.66 -27.97
C ASN A 389 -16.23 29.49 -28.79
N TYR A 390 -15.07 28.99 -28.38
CA TYR A 390 -14.46 27.82 -29.00
C TYR A 390 -15.16 26.53 -28.57
N ALA A 391 -15.33 25.59 -29.50
CA ALA A 391 -15.78 24.24 -29.19
C ALA A 391 -14.62 23.33 -28.75
N GLU A 392 -14.90 22.29 -27.96
CA GLU A 392 -13.87 21.30 -27.55
C GLU A 392 -13.14 20.67 -28.75
N SER A 393 -13.83 20.49 -29.89
CA SER A 393 -13.22 19.97 -31.11
C SER A 393 -12.17 20.90 -31.74
N GLU A 394 -12.13 22.16 -31.32
CA GLU A 394 -11.16 23.17 -31.76
C GLU A 394 -9.93 23.22 -30.86
N PHE A 395 -9.84 22.38 -29.81
CA PHE A 395 -8.69 22.33 -28.89
C PHE A 395 -7.35 22.31 -29.61
N ASN A 396 -7.17 21.44 -30.61
CA ASN A 396 -5.92 21.34 -31.35
C ASN A 396 -5.58 22.60 -32.16
N ASN A 397 -6.59 23.39 -32.55
CA ASN A 397 -6.38 24.66 -33.25
C ASN A 397 -5.93 25.76 -32.28
N VAL A 398 -6.41 25.71 -31.02
CA VAL A 398 -6.10 26.69 -29.99
C VAL A 398 -4.75 26.40 -29.31
N PHE A 399 -4.52 25.15 -28.92
CA PHE A 399 -3.38 24.75 -28.08
C PHE A 399 -2.37 23.82 -28.77
N GLY A 400 -2.64 23.41 -30.00
CA GLY A 400 -1.81 22.46 -30.74
C GLY A 400 -2.13 20.99 -30.49
N ASN A 401 -1.48 20.10 -31.24
CA ASN A 401 -1.79 18.66 -31.27
C ASN A 401 -1.16 17.84 -30.13
N HIS A 402 -0.27 18.47 -29.34
CA HIS A 402 0.50 17.81 -28.30
C HIS A 402 0.56 18.68 -27.05
N SER A 403 0.56 18.04 -25.89
CA SER A 403 0.94 18.67 -24.61
C SER A 403 2.39 18.32 -24.28
N LEU A 404 3.04 19.16 -23.48
CA LEU A 404 4.37 18.90 -22.94
C LEU A 404 4.25 18.32 -21.53
N VAL A 405 4.61 17.05 -21.34
CA VAL A 405 4.76 16.49 -19.98
C VAL A 405 6.15 16.83 -19.51
N VAL A 406 6.26 17.72 -18.53
CA VAL A 406 7.54 18.15 -17.97
C VAL A 406 8.14 16.98 -17.20
N GLU A 407 9.38 16.67 -17.53
CA GLU A 407 10.19 15.63 -16.88
C GLU A 407 11.64 15.95 -17.27
N GLU A 408 12.33 16.79 -16.48
CA GLU A 408 13.68 17.28 -16.83
C GLU A 408 14.71 16.16 -17.01
N SER A 409 14.48 15.02 -16.33
CA SER A 409 15.32 13.84 -16.44
C SER A 409 15.08 13.04 -17.73
N TYR A 410 13.99 13.30 -18.47
CA TYR A 410 13.67 12.60 -19.70
C TYR A 410 14.58 13.04 -20.84
N LYS A 411 15.28 12.08 -21.44
CA LYS A 411 16.26 12.34 -22.52
C LYS A 411 15.88 11.67 -23.84
N GLY A 412 14.61 11.31 -24.04
CA GLY A 412 14.12 10.69 -25.27
C GLY A 412 14.36 9.18 -25.36
N GLY A 413 13.45 8.48 -26.07
CA GLY A 413 13.60 7.06 -26.43
C GLY A 413 13.75 6.07 -25.27
N GLY A 414 13.43 6.48 -24.04
CA GLY A 414 13.61 5.68 -22.82
C GLY A 414 12.36 5.47 -21.97
N VAL A 415 12.53 4.81 -20.83
CA VAL A 415 11.46 4.49 -19.87
C VAL A 415 11.27 5.68 -18.93
N THR A 416 10.04 6.21 -18.83
CA THR A 416 9.72 7.35 -17.95
C THR A 416 9.88 7.00 -16.47
N GLU A 417 10.12 8.00 -15.61
CA GLU A 417 10.19 7.80 -14.17
C GLU A 417 8.92 7.15 -13.59
N SER A 418 7.74 7.55 -14.10
CA SER A 418 6.45 6.95 -13.72
C SER A 418 6.42 5.44 -14.00
N THR A 419 6.92 5.01 -15.16
CA THR A 419 6.99 3.60 -15.53
C THR A 419 7.94 2.82 -14.62
N VAL A 420 9.08 3.41 -14.25
CA VAL A 420 10.03 2.82 -13.30
C VAL A 420 9.36 2.63 -11.93
N LYS A 421 8.63 3.63 -11.43
CA LYS A 421 7.89 3.55 -10.16
C LYS A 421 6.87 2.41 -10.17
N THR A 422 6.03 2.31 -11.20
CA THR A 422 5.02 1.23 -11.32
C THR A 422 5.64 -0.16 -11.35
N ILE A 423 6.68 -0.36 -12.17
CA ILE A 423 7.39 -1.64 -12.26
C ILE A 423 8.03 -2.01 -10.92
N THR A 424 8.58 -1.03 -10.20
CA THR A 424 9.17 -1.24 -8.87
C THR A 424 8.14 -1.79 -7.87
N VAL A 425 6.94 -1.21 -7.82
CA VAL A 425 5.88 -1.67 -6.90
C VAL A 425 5.47 -3.11 -7.24
N ILE A 426 5.20 -3.41 -8.51
CA ILE A 426 4.77 -4.75 -8.95
C ILE A 426 5.84 -5.80 -8.62
N THR A 427 7.11 -5.51 -8.93
CA THR A 427 8.23 -6.42 -8.70
C THR A 427 8.50 -6.67 -7.21
N LEU A 428 8.33 -5.66 -6.35
CA LEU A 428 8.43 -5.81 -4.89
C LEU A 428 7.35 -6.73 -4.32
N ILE A 429 6.10 -6.62 -4.79
CA ILE A 429 5.01 -7.51 -4.34
C ILE A 429 5.34 -8.97 -4.69
N VAL A 430 5.80 -9.21 -5.92
CA VAL A 430 6.18 -10.56 -6.38
C VAL A 430 7.37 -11.10 -5.57
N ALA A 431 8.38 -10.27 -5.29
CA ALA A 431 9.54 -10.64 -4.48
C ALA A 431 9.14 -10.98 -3.03
N ALA A 432 8.23 -10.22 -2.43
CA ALA A 432 7.71 -10.49 -1.08
C ALA A 432 6.98 -11.84 -0.99
N LEU A 433 6.15 -12.17 -1.98
CA LEU A 433 5.49 -13.47 -2.07
C LEU A 433 6.51 -14.62 -2.23
N ALA A 434 7.53 -14.42 -3.07
CA ALA A 434 8.61 -15.39 -3.25
C ALA A 434 9.42 -15.62 -1.96
N LEU A 435 9.65 -14.58 -1.15
CA LEU A 435 10.34 -14.68 0.14
C LEU A 435 9.58 -15.56 1.14
N ILE A 436 8.25 -15.43 1.20
CA ILE A 436 7.42 -16.28 2.08
C ILE A 436 7.56 -17.76 1.70
N VAL A 437 7.51 -18.06 0.40
CA VAL A 437 7.70 -19.42 -0.12
C VAL A 437 9.13 -19.92 0.13
N LEU A 438 10.14 -19.05 -0.03
CA LEU A 438 11.54 -19.36 0.23
C LEU A 438 11.75 -19.82 1.68
N ILE A 439 11.24 -19.05 2.65
CA ILE A 439 11.37 -19.37 4.08
C ILE A 439 10.72 -20.72 4.40
N GLY A 440 9.50 -20.95 3.90
CA GLY A 440 8.79 -22.23 4.08
C GLY A 440 9.57 -23.41 3.50
N THR A 441 10.18 -23.22 2.33
CA THR A 441 10.99 -24.25 1.66
C THR A 441 12.30 -24.53 2.39
N ILE A 442 12.97 -23.50 2.93
CA ILE A 442 14.19 -23.67 3.76
C ILE A 442 13.88 -24.53 4.99
N ILE A 443 12.78 -24.24 5.69
CA ILE A 443 12.35 -25.02 6.85
C ILE A 443 12.10 -26.48 6.44
N SER A 444 11.34 -26.70 5.37
CA SER A 444 11.05 -28.05 4.84
C SER A 444 12.32 -28.85 4.50
N VAL A 445 13.30 -28.22 3.84
CA VAL A 445 14.59 -28.86 3.53
C VAL A 445 15.37 -29.17 4.80
N LYS A 446 15.41 -28.25 5.76
CA LYS A 446 16.12 -28.46 7.03
C LYS A 446 15.51 -29.64 7.79
N ASP A 447 14.19 -29.69 7.89
CA ASP A 447 13.48 -30.77 8.58
C ASP A 447 13.67 -32.11 7.87
N PHE A 448 13.64 -32.13 6.52
CA PHE A 448 13.93 -33.33 5.74
C PHE A 448 15.32 -33.91 6.05
N LYS A 449 16.36 -33.07 5.98
CA LYS A 449 17.74 -33.50 6.25
C LYS A 449 17.92 -33.98 7.70
N LYS A 450 17.26 -33.30 8.63
CA LYS A 450 17.29 -33.65 10.04
C LYS A 450 16.60 -35.00 10.27
N GLU A 451 15.44 -35.24 9.68
CA GLU A 451 14.72 -36.50 9.83
C GLU A 451 15.55 -37.68 9.32
N LEU A 452 16.17 -37.56 8.14
CA LEU A 452 17.03 -38.61 7.59
C LEU A 452 18.28 -38.88 8.44
N SER A 453 18.74 -37.91 9.22
CA SER A 453 19.93 -38.05 10.05
C SER A 453 19.76 -39.00 11.25
N TYR A 454 18.52 -39.38 11.58
CA TYR A 454 18.20 -40.26 12.71
C TYR A 454 18.26 -41.75 12.38
N PHE A 455 18.47 -42.13 11.12
CA PHE A 455 18.50 -43.53 10.70
C PHE A 455 19.93 -43.99 10.42
N THR A 456 20.25 -45.20 10.88
CA THR A 456 21.49 -45.91 10.52
C THR A 456 21.50 -46.27 9.03
N ASP A 457 22.67 -46.61 8.49
CA ASP A 457 22.79 -47.05 7.08
C ASP A 457 21.93 -48.29 6.77
N ALA A 458 21.83 -49.23 7.71
CA ALA A 458 21.01 -50.43 7.57
C ALA A 458 19.50 -50.11 7.58
N GLU A 459 19.02 -49.29 8.52
CA GLU A 459 17.61 -48.88 8.57
C GLU A 459 17.22 -48.07 7.34
N TYR A 460 18.11 -47.17 6.91
CA TYR A 460 17.88 -46.35 5.72
C TYR A 460 17.77 -47.20 4.45
N PHE A 461 18.67 -48.17 4.27
CA PHE A 461 18.60 -49.12 3.16
C PHE A 461 17.28 -49.91 3.14
N VAL A 462 16.80 -50.36 4.31
CA VAL A 462 15.50 -51.04 4.42
C VAL A 462 14.37 -50.11 3.95
N ILE A 463 14.32 -48.87 4.44
CA ILE A 463 13.28 -47.90 4.05
C ILE A 463 13.31 -47.64 2.54
N GLU A 464 14.48 -47.45 1.94
CA GLU A 464 14.61 -47.23 0.50
C GLU A 464 14.23 -48.46 -0.33
N SER A 465 14.60 -49.67 0.13
CA SER A 465 14.22 -50.92 -0.52
C SER A 465 12.72 -51.18 -0.47
N GLU A 466 12.07 -50.87 0.66
CA GLU A 466 10.62 -50.99 0.77
C GLU A 466 9.93 -49.95 -0.11
N LEU A 467 10.40 -48.70 -0.15
CA LEU A 467 9.86 -47.67 -1.06
C LEU A 467 9.97 -48.04 -2.55
N ALA A 468 11.00 -48.81 -2.93
CA ALA A 468 11.16 -49.31 -4.29
C ALA A 468 10.31 -50.57 -4.58
N SER A 469 9.74 -51.20 -3.55
CA SER A 469 8.94 -52.43 -3.70
C SER A 469 7.64 -52.14 -4.46
N PRO A 470 7.25 -53.00 -5.43
CA PRO A 470 5.96 -52.93 -6.09
C PRO A 470 4.76 -53.04 -5.13
N GLN A 471 4.98 -53.59 -3.93
CA GLN A 471 3.94 -53.75 -2.91
C GLN A 471 3.70 -52.47 -2.08
N THR A 472 4.53 -51.44 -2.26
CA THR A 472 4.34 -50.16 -1.56
C THR A 472 3.10 -49.45 -2.08
N TYR A 473 2.18 -49.18 -1.16
CA TYR A 473 0.95 -48.48 -1.49
C TYR A 473 1.21 -46.98 -1.54
N LYS A 474 0.96 -46.38 -2.71
CA LYS A 474 1.02 -44.93 -2.90
C LYS A 474 -0.33 -44.31 -2.57
N GLY A 475 -0.45 -43.71 -1.38
CA GLY A 475 -1.66 -43.01 -0.96
C GLY A 475 -1.80 -41.63 -1.61
N SER A 476 -0.69 -40.93 -1.82
CA SER A 476 -0.62 -39.70 -2.61
C SER A 476 0.80 -39.48 -3.11
N ASP A 477 1.07 -38.39 -3.82
CA ASP A 477 2.45 -38.02 -4.18
C ASP A 477 3.34 -37.76 -2.96
N SER A 478 2.73 -37.50 -1.80
CA SER A 478 3.44 -37.18 -0.55
C SER A 478 3.30 -38.26 0.52
N ILE A 479 2.51 -39.33 0.32
CA ILE A 479 2.31 -40.38 1.33
C ILE A 479 2.44 -41.77 0.71
N TYR A 480 3.36 -42.56 1.27
CA TYR A 480 3.64 -43.94 0.89
C TYR A 480 3.52 -44.85 2.12
N CYS A 481 2.86 -45.99 1.95
CA CYS A 481 2.73 -47.02 2.97
C CYS A 481 3.57 -48.23 2.56
N THR A 482 4.70 -48.39 3.24
CA THR A 482 5.67 -49.47 3.04
C THR A 482 5.34 -50.67 3.93
N ASP A 483 6.25 -51.64 4.07
CA ASP A 483 6.01 -52.79 4.93
C ASP A 483 6.08 -52.41 6.42
N ARG A 484 7.06 -51.58 6.78
CA ARG A 484 7.35 -51.20 8.17
C ARG A 484 7.07 -49.74 8.51
N HIS A 485 6.94 -48.87 7.50
CA HIS A 485 6.84 -47.43 7.70
C HIS A 485 5.73 -46.76 6.88
N ILE A 486 5.25 -45.63 7.38
CA ILE A 486 4.64 -44.58 6.56
C ILE A 486 5.70 -43.56 6.22
N VAL A 487 5.84 -43.26 4.93
CA VAL A 487 6.68 -42.17 4.44
C VAL A 487 5.80 -41.01 3.99
N ALA A 488 5.83 -39.92 4.74
CA ALA A 488 4.98 -38.74 4.59
C ALA A 488 5.82 -37.49 4.24
N LEU A 489 6.13 -37.29 2.97
CA LEU A 489 6.91 -36.16 2.47
C LEU A 489 6.22 -34.82 2.78
N GLY A 490 6.96 -33.85 3.32
CA GLY A 490 6.42 -32.55 3.72
C GLY A 490 5.60 -32.57 5.03
N GLY A 491 5.49 -33.72 5.69
CA GLY A 491 4.92 -33.84 7.03
C GLY A 491 5.91 -33.44 8.14
N LYS A 492 5.39 -33.20 9.36
CA LYS A 492 6.22 -32.92 10.55
C LYS A 492 7.14 -34.09 10.93
N ARG A 493 6.72 -35.33 10.65
CA ARG A 493 7.53 -36.55 10.71
C ARG A 493 7.42 -37.21 9.35
N MET A 494 8.54 -37.40 8.67
CA MET A 494 8.51 -37.90 7.29
C MET A 494 8.62 -39.41 7.21
N ILE A 495 9.17 -40.07 8.23
CA ILE A 495 9.28 -41.53 8.28
C ILE A 495 8.73 -41.96 9.63
N ILE A 496 7.68 -42.77 9.60
CA ILE A 496 6.90 -43.14 10.77
C ILE A 496 6.82 -44.67 10.83
N PRO A 497 7.55 -45.33 11.74
CA PRO A 497 7.41 -46.77 11.93
C PRO A 497 5.99 -47.11 12.38
N TYR A 498 5.37 -48.16 11.82
CA TYR A 498 4.03 -48.58 12.24
C TYR A 498 3.98 -48.90 13.73
N SER A 499 5.06 -49.50 14.28
CA SER A 499 5.24 -49.83 15.70
C SER A 499 5.20 -48.63 16.65
N ASP A 500 5.44 -47.43 16.12
CA ASP A 500 5.47 -46.21 16.92
C ASP A 500 4.09 -45.54 16.98
N ILE A 501 3.17 -45.91 16.08
CA ILE A 501 1.83 -45.33 16.02
C ILE A 501 0.99 -45.91 17.15
N LEU A 502 0.55 -45.03 18.04
CA LEU A 502 -0.34 -45.38 19.15
C LEU A 502 -1.81 -45.20 18.74
N TRP A 503 -2.09 -44.16 17.96
CA TRP A 503 -3.43 -43.83 17.51
C TRP A 503 -3.40 -43.05 16.19
N ALA A 504 -4.32 -43.35 15.28
CA ALA A 504 -4.52 -42.58 14.06
C ALA A 504 -6.01 -42.40 13.70
N TYR A 505 -6.37 -41.25 13.14
CA TYR A 505 -7.74 -40.98 12.71
C TYR A 505 -7.84 -39.91 11.62
N LEU A 506 -8.96 -39.91 10.89
CA LEU A 506 -9.32 -38.87 9.91
C LEU A 506 -9.80 -37.61 10.61
N LYS A 507 -9.20 -36.47 10.28
CA LYS A 507 -9.65 -35.13 10.65
C LYS A 507 -10.19 -34.40 9.42
N ILE A 508 -11.38 -33.85 9.56
CA ILE A 508 -12.01 -32.99 8.55
C ILE A 508 -11.86 -31.55 8.99
N ASN A 509 -11.23 -30.71 8.16
CA ASN A 509 -11.05 -29.30 8.46
C ASN A 509 -12.16 -28.47 7.80
N TYR A 510 -12.72 -27.54 8.57
CA TYR A 510 -13.80 -26.65 8.12
C TYR A 510 -13.34 -25.18 8.08
N THR A 511 -13.87 -24.42 7.13
CA THR A 511 -13.81 -22.95 7.10
C THR A 511 -15.21 -22.43 6.78
N ASN A 512 -15.76 -21.56 7.63
CA ASN A 512 -17.12 -21.03 7.50
C ASN A 512 -18.17 -22.14 7.25
N GLY A 513 -18.12 -23.21 8.06
CA GLY A 513 -19.03 -24.35 7.95
C GLY A 513 -18.77 -25.31 6.77
N THR A 514 -17.87 -24.96 5.84
CA THR A 514 -17.58 -25.78 4.65
C THR A 514 -16.33 -26.63 4.85
N GLU A 515 -16.41 -27.92 4.51
CA GLU A 515 -15.22 -28.79 4.47
C GLU A 515 -14.18 -28.22 3.48
N THR A 516 -12.93 -28.12 3.91
CA THR A 516 -11.84 -27.54 3.09
C THR A 516 -10.81 -28.56 2.67
N ASN A 517 -10.36 -29.40 3.59
CA ASN A 517 -9.42 -30.47 3.34
C ASN A 517 -9.54 -31.57 4.41
N TYR A 518 -8.89 -32.70 4.15
CA TYR A 518 -8.86 -33.86 5.03
C TYR A 518 -7.41 -34.16 5.44
N GLU A 519 -7.20 -34.56 6.69
CA GLU A 519 -5.88 -34.87 7.23
C GLU A 519 -5.95 -36.16 8.03
N ILE A 520 -4.84 -36.92 8.09
CA ILE A 520 -4.70 -38.01 9.06
C ILE A 520 -3.93 -37.46 10.24
N VAL A 521 -4.52 -37.54 11.43
CA VAL A 521 -3.83 -37.26 12.68
C VAL A 521 -3.20 -38.54 13.16
N VAL A 522 -1.91 -38.48 13.50
CA VAL A 522 -1.13 -39.58 14.06
C VAL A 522 -0.60 -39.15 15.43
N LEU A 523 -0.80 -40.01 16.42
CA LEU A 523 -0.12 -39.95 17.70
C LEU A 523 0.95 -41.04 17.71
N ASP A 524 2.22 -40.63 17.81
CA ASP A 524 3.34 -41.56 17.96
C ASP A 524 4.11 -41.37 19.27
N LYS A 525 4.90 -42.39 19.62
CA LYS A 525 5.70 -42.45 20.85
C LYS A 525 6.77 -41.35 20.98
N GLU A 526 7.26 -40.79 19.89
CA GLU A 526 8.42 -39.87 19.89
C GLU A 526 8.03 -38.39 19.75
N LYS A 527 7.31 -38.04 18.69
CA LYS A 527 6.88 -36.67 18.38
C LYS A 527 5.55 -36.31 19.02
N GLY A 528 4.76 -37.28 19.48
CA GLY A 528 3.40 -37.05 19.95
C GLY A 528 2.43 -36.86 18.78
N ALA A 529 1.45 -35.98 18.94
CA ALA A 529 0.40 -35.78 17.94
C ALA A 529 0.80 -34.82 16.82
N TYR A 530 0.62 -35.23 15.57
CA TYR A 530 0.77 -34.36 14.40
C TYR A 530 -0.08 -34.84 13.23
N ASN A 531 -0.19 -34.00 12.21
CA ASN A 531 -0.95 -34.29 11.01
C ASN A 531 -0.01 -34.75 9.90
N LEU A 532 -0.40 -35.78 9.17
CA LEU A 532 0.16 -36.11 7.87
C LEU A 532 -0.23 -35.03 6.83
N PRO A 533 0.47 -34.95 5.68
CA PRO A 533 0.12 -34.03 4.60
C PRO A 533 -1.37 -34.06 4.24
N ALA A 534 -1.95 -32.87 4.04
CA ALA A 534 -3.38 -32.71 3.81
C ALA A 534 -3.80 -33.16 2.41
N PHE A 535 -4.98 -33.77 2.34
CA PHE A 535 -5.66 -34.16 1.11
C PHE A 535 -6.73 -33.14 0.75
N LYS A 536 -6.91 -32.87 -0.55
CA LYS A 536 -8.01 -32.02 -1.04
C LYS A 536 -9.36 -32.64 -0.68
N ARG A 537 -10.39 -31.81 -0.52
CA ARG A 537 -11.78 -32.29 -0.34
C ARG A 537 -12.19 -33.17 -1.53
N GLY A 538 -12.84 -34.30 -1.24
CA GLY A 538 -13.34 -35.26 -2.24
C GLY A 538 -13.50 -36.67 -1.69
N ASN A 539 -14.52 -37.40 -2.16
CA ASN A 539 -14.83 -38.75 -1.66
C ASN A 539 -13.70 -39.76 -1.93
N GLU A 540 -13.01 -39.64 -3.07
CA GLU A 540 -11.83 -40.46 -3.40
C GLU A 540 -10.73 -40.31 -2.34
N ASN A 541 -10.43 -39.08 -1.92
CA ASN A 541 -9.43 -38.83 -0.89
C ASN A 541 -9.86 -39.37 0.49
N LYS A 542 -11.17 -39.40 0.80
CA LYS A 542 -11.68 -40.08 2.00
C LYS A 542 -11.44 -41.59 1.94
N GLN A 543 -11.62 -42.22 0.78
CA GLN A 543 -11.33 -43.64 0.58
C GLN A 543 -9.83 -43.94 0.70
N ILE A 544 -8.99 -43.12 0.06
CA ILE A 544 -7.52 -43.23 0.19
C ILE A 544 -7.10 -43.15 1.66
N ILE A 545 -7.65 -42.20 2.42
CA ILE A 545 -7.39 -42.08 3.86
C ILE A 545 -7.85 -43.33 4.61
N GLY A 546 -9.03 -43.87 4.29
CA GLY A 546 -9.54 -45.14 4.83
C GLY A 546 -8.56 -46.28 4.63
N ASN A 547 -8.03 -46.45 3.41
CA ASN A 547 -7.04 -47.48 3.08
C ASN A 547 -5.73 -47.31 3.87
N ILE A 548 -5.27 -46.07 4.09
CA ILE A 548 -4.08 -45.79 4.90
C ILE A 548 -4.33 -46.20 6.36
N LEU A 549 -5.48 -45.83 6.92
CA LEU A 549 -5.86 -46.19 8.29
C LEU A 549 -6.00 -47.70 8.47
N GLU A 550 -6.56 -48.40 7.48
CA GLU A 550 -6.64 -49.87 7.47
C GLU A 550 -5.25 -50.50 7.45
N LYS A 551 -4.33 -50.01 6.60
CA LYS A 551 -2.94 -50.47 6.59
C LYS A 551 -2.24 -50.27 7.92
N ILE A 552 -2.46 -49.13 8.60
CA ILE A 552 -1.94 -48.91 9.96
C ILE A 552 -2.48 -50.00 10.90
N LYS A 553 -3.78 -50.28 10.86
CA LYS A 553 -4.41 -51.31 11.70
C LYS A 553 -3.82 -52.69 11.46
N THR A 554 -3.63 -53.07 10.20
CA THR A 554 -3.12 -54.38 9.82
C THR A 554 -1.65 -54.55 10.20
N LYS A 555 -0.82 -53.51 10.00
CA LYS A 555 0.62 -53.55 10.28
C LYS A 555 0.96 -53.31 11.75
N ASN A 556 0.07 -52.66 12.49
CA ASN A 556 0.16 -52.53 13.93
C ASN A 556 -1.22 -52.77 14.56
N PRO A 557 -1.56 -54.02 14.92
CA PRO A 557 -2.82 -54.36 15.57
C PRO A 557 -3.05 -53.66 16.92
N ASN A 558 -1.97 -53.18 17.54
CA ASN A 558 -2.03 -52.44 18.81
C ASN A 558 -2.34 -50.94 18.58
N ALA A 559 -2.23 -50.43 17.35
CA ALA A 559 -2.60 -49.06 17.03
C ALA A 559 -4.13 -48.90 17.07
N ARG A 560 -4.59 -47.89 17.79
CA ARG A 560 -6.00 -47.52 17.80
C ARG A 560 -6.34 -46.78 16.51
N ILE A 561 -7.51 -47.05 15.93
CA ILE A 561 -7.94 -46.40 14.68
C ILE A 561 -9.32 -45.77 14.88
N GLY A 562 -9.46 -44.53 14.41
CA GLY A 562 -10.72 -43.80 14.41
C GLY A 562 -10.89 -42.91 15.65
N TYR A 563 -11.74 -41.89 15.50
CA TYR A 563 -12.01 -40.89 16.54
C TYR A 563 -13.23 -41.30 17.37
N THR A 564 -13.05 -42.28 18.26
CA THR A 564 -14.10 -42.81 19.15
C THR A 564 -13.86 -42.41 20.60
N GLN A 565 -14.94 -42.33 21.40
CA GLN A 565 -14.84 -42.05 22.84
C GLN A 565 -13.99 -43.09 23.58
N GLU A 566 -14.04 -44.35 23.16
CA GLU A 566 -13.20 -45.42 23.69
C GLU A 566 -11.71 -45.14 23.44
N ASN A 567 -11.33 -44.80 22.21
CA ASN A 567 -9.94 -44.49 21.87
C ASN A 567 -9.44 -43.24 22.59
N ILE A 568 -10.30 -42.23 22.75
CA ILE A 568 -10.00 -41.01 23.52
C ILE A 568 -9.72 -41.35 24.99
N ARG A 569 -10.62 -42.11 25.64
CA ARG A 569 -10.46 -42.53 27.04
C ARG A 569 -9.26 -43.46 27.23
N ALA A 570 -9.02 -44.35 26.29
CA ALA A 570 -7.90 -45.26 26.35
C ALA A 570 -6.57 -44.53 26.11
N ALA A 571 -6.54 -43.47 25.29
CA ALA A 571 -5.37 -42.61 25.15
C ALA A 571 -5.06 -41.85 26.44
N ALA A 572 -6.10 -41.50 27.21
CA ALA A 572 -6.00 -40.94 28.56
C ALA A 572 -5.72 -41.98 29.66
N LYS A 573 -5.63 -43.29 29.35
CA LYS A 573 -5.38 -44.39 30.32
C LYS A 573 -4.05 -45.13 30.13
N VAL A 574 -3.31 -44.89 29.04
CA VAL A 574 -1.93 -45.41 28.90
C VAL A 574 -0.99 -44.75 29.93
N THR A 575 -1.53 -43.79 30.68
CA THR A 575 -1.03 -43.25 31.93
C THR A 575 -1.41 -44.09 33.15
N VAL A 576 -0.47 -44.93 33.60
CA VAL A 576 -0.14 -45.16 35.02
C VAL A 576 1.36 -45.28 35.14
#